data_AF-A0AAU6KJW5-F1
#
_entry.id   AF-A0AAU6KJW5-F1
#
_cell.length_a   1.000
_cell.length_b   1.000
_cell.length_c   1.000
_cell.angle_alpha   90.00
_cell.angle_beta   90.00
_cell.angle_gamma   90.00
#
_symmetry.space_group_name_H-M   'P 1'
#
loop_
_entity.id
_entity.type
_entity.pdbx_description
1 polymer ?
#
loop_
_entity_poly.entity_id
_entity_poly.type
_entity_poly.pdbx_seq_one_letter_code
_entity_poly.pdbx_strand_id
1 'polypeptide(L)'
;MTLAPETIALKVQLRLGDTWLALCDLSALTPGRGVAALLPDGGQAAVFLDRVGRMYAIDNRDPFSGAAVLSRGLIGSHQGRPFVASPLLKQRFDLESGRCLDDETVQVTTYEVRTS
;
A
#
# COMPACT_ATOMS: atom_id res chain seq x y z
N MET A 1 -34.27 24.67 2.45
CA MET A 1 -33.48 23.49 2.84
C MET A 1 -32.51 23.20 1.71
N THR A 2 -31.26 23.64 1.86
CA THR A 2 -30.20 23.39 0.87
C THR A 2 -29.64 22.01 1.16
N LEU A 3 -29.91 21.04 0.29
CA LEU A 3 -29.25 19.74 0.34
C LEU A 3 -27.75 19.99 0.11
N ALA A 4 -26.92 19.61 1.09
CA ALA A 4 -25.49 19.55 0.90
C ALA A 4 -25.20 18.55 -0.23
N PRO A 5 -24.26 18.83 -1.14
CA PRO A 5 -23.90 17.86 -2.18
C PRO A 5 -23.40 16.59 -1.47
N GLU A 6 -24.03 15.45 -1.78
CA GLU A 6 -23.57 14.14 -1.36
C GLU A 6 -22.14 13.99 -1.87
N THR A 7 -21.17 14.17 -0.98
CA THR A 7 -19.77 13.95 -1.31
C THR A 7 -19.63 12.45 -1.47
N ILE A 8 -19.55 11.98 -2.72
CA ILE A 8 -19.27 10.58 -3.04
C ILE A 8 -17.91 10.25 -2.42
N ALA A 9 -17.93 9.62 -1.25
CA ALA A 9 -16.71 9.23 -0.55
C ALA A 9 -16.11 8.03 -1.29
N LEU A 10 -15.07 8.30 -2.09
CA LEU A 10 -14.34 7.25 -2.79
C LEU A 10 -13.75 6.26 -1.77
N LYS A 11 -14.14 5.00 -1.87
CA LYS A 11 -13.61 3.94 -0.99
C LYS A 11 -12.43 3.27 -1.65
N VAL A 12 -11.32 3.17 -0.92
CA VAL A 12 -10.16 2.36 -1.31
C VAL A 12 -10.53 0.89 -1.17
N GLN A 13 -10.30 0.13 -2.22
CA GLN A 13 -10.57 -1.29 -2.29
C GLN A 13 -9.31 -2.06 -2.68
N LEU A 14 -9.13 -3.23 -2.09
CA LEU A 14 -8.02 -4.12 -2.35
C LEU A 14 -8.54 -5.48 -2.85
N ARG A 15 -7.94 -6.02 -3.90
CA ARG A 15 -8.37 -7.29 -4.50
C ARG A 15 -7.87 -8.46 -3.66
N LEU A 16 -8.80 -9.28 -3.18
CA LEU A 16 -8.53 -10.55 -2.49
C LEU A 16 -9.24 -11.68 -3.24
N GLY A 17 -8.45 -12.51 -3.93
CA GLY A 17 -8.98 -13.50 -4.87
C GLY A 17 -9.83 -12.84 -5.96
N ASP A 18 -11.09 -13.26 -6.05
CA ASP A 18 -12.07 -12.74 -7.02
C ASP A 18 -12.96 -11.62 -6.47
N THR A 19 -12.64 -11.10 -5.27
CA THR A 19 -13.45 -10.07 -4.59
C THR A 19 -12.66 -8.80 -4.30
N TRP A 20 -13.38 -7.70 -4.11
CA TRP A 20 -12.82 -6.42 -3.69
C TRP A 20 -13.19 -6.15 -2.24
N LEU A 21 -12.19 -6.07 -1.37
CA LEU A 21 -12.33 -5.71 0.03
C LEU A 21 -12.26 -4.20 0.17
N ALA A 22 -13.31 -3.57 0.70
CA ALA A 22 -13.28 -2.16 1.07
C ALA A 22 -12.43 -1.95 2.33
N LEU A 23 -11.51 -0.98 2.28
CA LEU A 23 -10.57 -0.69 3.37
C LEU A 23 -10.94 0.58 4.14
N CYS A 24 -10.78 1.73 3.50
CA CYS A 24 -10.98 3.05 4.09
C CYS A 24 -11.47 4.06 3.04
N ASP A 25 -11.87 5.25 3.48
CA ASP A 25 -12.06 6.38 2.57
C ASP A 25 -10.73 6.84 1.99
N LEU A 26 -10.71 7.26 0.73
CA LEU A 26 -9.51 7.80 0.09
C LEU A 26 -8.93 8.99 0.89
N SER A 27 -9.77 9.77 1.55
CA SER A 27 -9.38 10.89 2.41
C SER A 27 -8.59 10.46 3.66
N ALA A 28 -8.62 9.18 4.04
CA ALA A 28 -7.79 8.66 5.11
C ALA A 28 -6.33 8.43 4.67
N LEU A 29 -6.07 8.36 3.36
CA LEU A 29 -4.71 8.23 2.83
C LEU A 29 -4.07 9.61 2.68
N THR A 30 -2.93 9.81 3.36
CA THR A 30 -2.07 10.97 3.13
C THR A 30 -0.99 10.62 2.10
N PRO A 31 -0.86 11.37 1.00
CA PRO A 31 0.18 11.12 0.01
C PRO A 31 1.59 10.98 0.63
N GLY A 32 2.27 9.89 0.30
CA GLY A 32 3.60 9.57 0.83
C GLY A 32 3.64 8.85 2.18
N ARG A 33 2.49 8.63 2.83
CA ARG A 33 2.40 7.84 4.07
C ARG A 33 1.65 6.55 3.81
N GLY A 34 2.22 5.43 4.23
CA GLY A 34 1.53 4.16 4.20
C GLY A 34 0.56 4.01 5.37
N VAL A 35 -0.48 3.21 5.14
CA VAL A 35 -1.45 2.77 6.15
C VAL A 35 -1.49 1.25 6.14
N ALA A 36 -1.49 0.63 7.32
CA ALA A 36 -1.70 -0.80 7.45
C ALA A 36 -3.19 -1.12 7.41
N ALA A 37 -3.57 -2.10 6.61
CA ALA A 37 -4.92 -2.64 6.52
C ALA A 37 -4.92 -4.10 6.99
N LEU A 38 -5.84 -4.44 7.91
CA LEU A 38 -6.04 -5.82 8.36
C LEU A 38 -6.87 -6.58 7.33
N LEU A 39 -6.38 -7.76 6.94
CA LEU A 39 -7.05 -8.64 5.99
C LEU A 39 -7.89 -9.70 6.74
N PRO A 40 -8.92 -10.29 6.09
CA PRO A 40 -9.79 -11.29 6.73
C PRO A 40 -9.09 -12.54 7.22
N ASP A 41 -7.96 -12.91 6.62
CA ASP A 41 -7.12 -14.05 7.01
C ASP A 41 -6.17 -13.74 8.18
N GLY A 42 -6.23 -12.52 8.72
CA GLY A 42 -5.32 -12.03 9.76
C GLY A 42 -4.00 -11.46 9.22
N GLY A 43 -3.77 -11.55 7.91
CA GLY A 43 -2.68 -10.88 7.22
C GLY A 43 -2.83 -9.36 7.23
N GLN A 44 -1.80 -8.65 6.77
CA GLN A 44 -1.84 -7.19 6.69
C GLN A 44 -1.29 -6.71 5.36
N ALA A 45 -1.95 -5.73 4.75
CA ALA A 45 -1.43 -5.00 3.61
C ALA A 45 -0.95 -3.61 4.03
N ALA A 46 0.13 -3.13 3.42
CA ALA A 46 0.56 -1.75 3.45
C ALA A 46 0.05 -1.04 2.20
N VAL A 47 -0.82 -0.05 2.40
CA VAL A 47 -1.45 0.74 1.32
C VAL A 47 -0.85 2.12 1.28
N PHE A 48 -0.49 2.57 0.08
CA PHE A 48 0.14 3.86 -0.17
C PHE A 48 -0.64 4.64 -1.22
N LEU A 49 -0.70 5.95 -1.04
CA LEU A 49 -1.06 6.92 -2.07
C LEU A 49 0.19 7.76 -2.34
N ASP A 50 0.61 7.89 -3.60
CA ASP A 50 1.74 8.76 -3.95
C ASP A 50 1.30 10.21 -4.19
N ARG A 51 2.27 11.10 -4.47
CA ARG A 51 2.00 12.53 -4.69
C ARG A 51 1.28 12.84 -6.00
N VAL A 52 1.24 11.90 -6.94
CA VAL A 52 0.53 12.04 -8.23
C VAL A 52 -0.82 11.33 -8.23
N GLY A 53 -1.24 10.78 -7.08
CA GLY A 53 -2.53 10.15 -6.89
C GLY A 53 -2.59 8.65 -7.25
N ARG A 54 -1.45 8.00 -7.51
CA ARG A 54 -1.40 6.55 -7.74
C ARG A 54 -1.42 5.81 -6.41
N MET A 55 -2.15 4.71 -6.38
CA MET A 55 -2.25 3.85 -5.21
C MET A 55 -1.44 2.58 -5.41
N TYR A 56 -0.85 2.10 -4.33
CA TYR A 56 -0.07 0.86 -4.29
C TYR A 56 -0.46 0.07 -3.04
N ALA A 57 -0.40 -1.25 -3.13
CA ALA A 57 -0.61 -2.12 -1.99
C ALA A 57 0.33 -3.33 -2.03
N ILE A 58 1.01 -3.60 -0.92
CA ILE A 58 1.92 -4.73 -0.75
C ILE A 58 1.69 -5.40 0.61
N ASP A 59 2.26 -6.58 0.86
CA ASP A 59 2.28 -7.15 2.21
C ASP A 59 2.92 -6.16 3.20
N ASN A 60 2.34 -6.00 4.38
CA ASN A 60 2.89 -5.12 5.41
C ASN A 60 4.08 -5.77 6.15
N ARG A 61 4.23 -7.09 6.05
CA ARG A 61 5.31 -7.85 6.70
C ARG A 61 6.60 -7.75 5.90
N ASP A 62 7.62 -7.20 6.54
CA ASP A 62 8.99 -7.21 6.02
C ASP A 62 9.54 -8.65 6.07
N PRO A 63 9.97 -9.24 4.94
CA PRO A 63 10.44 -10.62 4.89
C PRO A 63 11.79 -10.86 5.58
N PHE A 64 12.62 -9.81 5.75
CA PHE A 64 13.92 -9.93 6.40
C PHE A 64 13.79 -9.91 7.93
N SER A 65 12.97 -9.02 8.46
CA SER A 65 12.78 -8.88 9.92
C SER A 65 11.60 -9.68 10.47
N GLY A 66 10.65 -10.04 9.61
CA GLY A 66 9.40 -10.68 9.98
C GLY A 66 8.38 -9.73 10.64
N ALA A 67 8.67 -8.44 10.75
CA ALA A 67 7.83 -7.45 11.41
C ALA A 67 6.83 -6.79 10.43
N ALA A 68 5.61 -6.50 10.89
CA ALA A 68 4.57 -5.82 10.11
C ALA A 68 4.77 -4.30 10.08
N VAL A 69 5.78 -3.83 9.33
CA VAL A 69 6.28 -2.44 9.39
C VAL A 69 6.37 -1.72 8.05
N LEU A 70 6.12 -2.37 6.91
CA LEU A 70 6.37 -1.74 5.60
C LEU A 70 5.52 -0.49 5.35
N SER A 71 4.28 -0.44 5.85
CA SER A 71 3.42 0.76 5.85
C SER A 71 4.05 2.00 6.49
N ARG A 72 5.03 1.82 7.38
CA ARG A 72 5.76 2.91 8.05
C ARG A 72 7.03 3.33 7.29
N GLY A 73 7.32 2.68 6.17
CA GLY A 73 8.48 2.94 5.35
C GLY A 73 8.38 4.26 4.60
N LEU A 74 9.53 4.79 4.21
CA LEU A 74 9.60 5.97 3.36
C LEU A 74 9.46 5.52 1.90
N ILE A 75 8.53 6.13 1.18
CA ILE A 75 8.45 5.91 -0.27
C ILE A 75 9.45 6.79 -1.03
N GLY A 76 9.93 6.28 -2.15
CA GLY A 76 10.85 6.98 -3.03
C GLY A 76 10.75 6.47 -4.47
N SER A 77 11.66 6.93 -5.31
CA SER A 77 11.81 6.43 -6.67
C SER A 77 13.26 6.09 -6.96
N HIS A 78 13.50 4.99 -7.68
CA HIS A 78 14.81 4.62 -8.19
C HIS A 78 14.68 4.25 -9.66
N GLN A 79 15.35 5.01 -10.54
CA GLN A 79 15.26 4.82 -12.00
C GLN A 79 13.80 4.78 -12.52
N GLY A 80 12.93 5.60 -11.94
CA GLY A 80 11.51 5.66 -12.28
C GLY A 80 10.63 4.64 -11.59
N ARG A 81 11.18 3.65 -10.88
CA ARG A 81 10.41 2.63 -10.13
C ARG A 81 10.05 3.15 -8.74
N PRO A 82 8.77 3.21 -8.35
CA PRO A 82 8.37 3.58 -7.00
C PRO A 82 8.76 2.48 -6.02
N PHE A 83 9.30 2.83 -4.86
CA PHE A 83 9.64 1.85 -3.83
C PHE A 83 9.26 2.35 -2.44
N VAL A 84 9.17 1.43 -1.48
CA VAL A 84 9.17 1.72 -0.05
C VAL A 84 10.42 1.12 0.60
N ALA A 85 11.17 1.92 1.36
CA ALA A 85 12.28 1.43 2.15
C ALA A 85 11.77 0.88 3.48
N SER A 86 12.11 -0.37 3.82
CA SER A 86 11.81 -0.97 5.11
C SER A 86 12.30 -0.05 6.24
N PRO A 87 11.46 0.28 7.25
CA PRO A 87 11.86 1.15 8.34
C PRO A 87 13.06 0.64 9.13
N LEU A 88 13.20 -0.68 9.27
CA LEU A 88 14.17 -1.30 10.15
C LEU A 88 15.51 -1.50 9.45
N LEU A 89 15.48 -2.18 8.30
CA LEU A 89 16.68 -2.69 7.64
C LEU A 89 16.98 -2.02 6.28
N LYS A 90 16.13 -1.08 5.86
CA LYS A 90 16.32 -0.19 4.70
C LYS A 90 16.32 -0.85 3.32
N GLN A 91 16.06 -2.15 3.21
CA GLN A 91 15.80 -2.76 1.90
C GLN A 91 14.62 -2.08 1.23
N ARG A 92 14.73 -1.87 -0.07
CA ARG A 92 13.77 -1.15 -0.89
C ARG A 92 12.91 -2.15 -1.63
N PHE A 93 11.61 -2.12 -1.39
CA PHE A 93 10.64 -2.95 -2.08
C PHE A 93 9.92 -2.13 -3.13
N ASP A 94 9.98 -2.57 -4.38
CA ASP A 94 9.23 -1.98 -5.49
C ASP A 94 7.72 -2.06 -5.20
N LEU A 95 7.03 -0.92 -5.26
CA LEU A 95 5.60 -0.83 -4.95
C LEU A 95 4.71 -1.38 -6.09
N GLU A 96 5.24 -1.52 -7.29
CA GLU A 96 4.50 -2.09 -8.43
C GLU A 96 4.66 -3.62 -8.51
N SER A 97 5.88 -4.12 -8.29
CA SER A 97 6.19 -5.55 -8.47
C SER A 97 6.41 -6.32 -7.17
N GLY A 98 6.59 -5.65 -6.04
CA GLY A 98 6.93 -6.26 -4.75
C GLY A 98 8.37 -6.75 -4.63
N ARG A 99 9.15 -6.71 -5.72
CA ARG A 99 10.55 -7.17 -5.71
C ARG A 99 11.42 -6.28 -4.84
N CYS A 100 12.31 -6.89 -4.07
CA CYS A 100 13.36 -6.17 -3.39
C CYS A 100 14.41 -5.69 -4.41
N LEU A 101 14.73 -4.40 -4.40
CA LEU A 101 15.72 -3.78 -5.30
C LEU A 101 17.16 -4.01 -4.83
N ASP A 102 17.33 -4.50 -3.60
CA ASP A 102 18.64 -4.75 -2.98
C ASP A 102 18.98 -6.25 -2.94
N ASP A 103 17.99 -7.12 -3.19
CA ASP A 103 18.14 -8.58 -3.28
C ASP A 103 17.04 -9.14 -4.20
N GLU A 104 17.39 -9.48 -5.44
CA GLU A 104 16.42 -9.94 -6.44
C GLU A 104 15.77 -11.31 -6.12
N THR A 105 16.31 -12.04 -5.13
CA THR A 105 15.74 -13.32 -4.68
C THR A 105 14.56 -13.14 -3.71
N VAL A 106 14.33 -11.91 -3.23
CA VAL A 106 13.30 -11.58 -2.25
C VAL A 106 12.21 -10.72 -2.86
N GLN A 107 10.96 -11.07 -2.59
CA GLN A 107 9.79 -10.29 -2.98
C GLN A 107 8.69 -10.35 -1.91
N VAL A 108 7.86 -9.32 -1.86
CA VAL A 108 6.60 -9.30 -1.10
C VAL A 108 5.42 -9.45 -2.05
N THR A 109 4.29 -9.92 -1.52
CA THR A 109 3.03 -9.94 -2.27
C THR A 109 2.59 -8.52 -2.61
N THR A 110 2.16 -8.30 -3.85
CA THR A 110 1.45 -7.09 -4.28
C THR A 110 -0.04 -7.36 -4.36
N TYR A 111 -0.85 -6.32 -4.17
CA TYR A 111 -2.30 -6.40 -4.31
C TYR A 111 -2.78 -5.35 -5.30
N GLU A 112 -3.76 -5.71 -6.13
CA GLU A 112 -4.48 -4.71 -6.92
C GLU A 112 -5.29 -3.80 -5.99
N VAL A 113 -5.20 -2.50 -6.22
CA VAL A 113 -5.88 -1.47 -5.44
C VAL A 113 -6.63 -0.53 -6.37
N ARG A 114 -7.85 -0.15 -5.99
CA ARG A 114 -8.68 0.81 -6.73
C ARG A 114 -9.52 1.67 -5.81
N THR A 115 -10.19 2.66 -6.37
CA THR A 115 -11.31 3.36 -5.73
C THR A 115 -12.63 2.98 -6.37
N SER A 116 -13.71 2.93 -5.60
CA SER A 116 -15.09 2.84 -6.10
C SER A 116 -15.79 4.20 -6.07
#